data_AF-A0A3L6R7R2-F1
#
_entry.id   AF-A0A3L6R7R2-F1
#
_cell.length_a   1.000
_cell.length_b   1.000
_cell.length_c   1.000
_cell.angle_alpha   90.00
_cell.angle_beta   90.00
_cell.angle_gamma   90.00
#
_symmetry.space_group_name_H-M   'P 1'
#
loop_
_entity.id
_entity.type
_entity.pdbx_description
1 polymer ?
#
loop_
_entity_poly.entity_id
_entity_poly.type
_entity_poly.pdbx_seq_one_letter_code
_entity_poly.pdbx_strand_id
1 'polypeptide(L)'
;MSSKWLDISIVNCPCLTSLENSLLDQKQYLRAFHDVNISNCVHVETVPLTFEQMNRLRKLCLEDCPKLRMPRDSRNKLLPSSLGCLHMCDSGDLELPILGSMQQLTNLSFMELRFCSNLVSLPSVDVFQSLKSLRSIRICRCENLSSLGGLGSAPSLSCIFGCSCLAEARSSAMPGASASEDDSLVVSRNSQQIDRLEIDVPSLLLVEPLKSLCQTQKLYIEDASKTERLPEQWLLQNHSSIQYLMIHKAESLESLPLSMQDLSSLEQLNLFGAGQLRSLPNFPSSLQYLGIDECDSELEEKSRENGNPEWNKISHIPRVRIGNSYFILGKECSKKTYKTLRYKDYNALVSWVNQPEDNGNGVESVLHWWQKPRCLGRITS
;
A
#
# COMPACT_ATOMS: atom_id res chain seq x y z
N MET A 1 -30.78 -9.46 -32.43
CA MET A 1 -30.40 -10.75 -31.84
C MET A 1 -29.23 -10.52 -30.89
N SER A 2 -29.35 -10.99 -29.66
CA SER A 2 -28.52 -10.59 -28.52
C SER A 2 -27.03 -10.81 -28.78
N SER A 3 -26.25 -9.73 -28.75
CA SER A 3 -24.79 -9.77 -28.62
C SER A 3 -24.46 -10.43 -27.27
N LYS A 4 -24.42 -11.77 -27.23
CA LYS A 4 -23.99 -12.48 -26.03
C LYS A 4 -22.49 -12.21 -25.86
N TRP A 5 -22.17 -11.65 -24.71
CA TRP A 5 -20.83 -11.32 -24.29
C TRP A 5 -20.14 -12.67 -24.10
N LEU A 6 -18.97 -12.87 -24.69
CA LEU A 6 -18.19 -14.08 -24.41
C LEU A 6 -17.20 -13.76 -23.30
N ASP A 7 -17.57 -14.17 -22.10
CA ASP A 7 -16.63 -14.37 -21.01
C ASP A 7 -16.09 -15.79 -21.16
N ILE A 8 -14.80 -15.92 -21.43
CA ILE A 8 -14.14 -17.21 -21.51
C ILE A 8 -13.41 -17.45 -20.20
N SER A 9 -13.71 -18.57 -19.55
CA SER A 9 -12.97 -19.05 -18.40
C SER A 9 -12.47 -20.47 -18.68
N ILE A 10 -11.16 -20.63 -18.83
CA ILE A 10 -10.46 -21.90 -18.96
C ILE A 10 -9.82 -22.16 -17.60
N VAL A 11 -10.37 -23.11 -16.84
CA VAL A 11 -9.98 -23.34 -15.43
C VAL A 11 -9.71 -24.82 -15.23
N ASN A 12 -8.63 -25.17 -14.51
CA ASN A 12 -8.30 -26.54 -14.14
C ASN A 12 -8.25 -27.48 -15.35
N CYS A 13 -7.50 -27.10 -16.39
CA CYS A 13 -7.34 -27.90 -17.60
C CYS A 13 -5.94 -28.57 -17.62
N PRO A 14 -5.73 -29.68 -16.90
CA PRO A 14 -4.42 -30.27 -16.71
C PRO A 14 -3.84 -30.91 -17.98
N CYS A 15 -4.66 -31.22 -18.99
CA CYS A 15 -4.21 -31.83 -20.24
C CYS A 15 -4.06 -30.81 -21.38
N LEU A 16 -4.40 -29.54 -21.16
CA LEU A 16 -4.34 -28.53 -22.20
C LEU A 16 -2.89 -28.09 -22.38
N THR A 17 -2.35 -28.29 -23.58
CA THR A 17 -0.94 -28.00 -23.90
C THR A 17 -0.77 -26.74 -24.75
N SER A 18 -1.80 -26.33 -25.49
CA SER A 18 -1.76 -25.15 -26.35
C SER A 18 -3.14 -24.53 -26.47
N LEU A 19 -3.17 -23.20 -26.51
CA LEU A 19 -4.37 -22.41 -26.83
C LEU A 19 -4.38 -21.96 -28.31
N GLU A 20 -3.39 -22.33 -29.11
CA GLU A 20 -3.39 -22.09 -30.55
C GLU A 20 -4.51 -22.89 -31.23
N ASN A 21 -5.10 -22.32 -32.28
CA ASN A 21 -6.28 -22.89 -32.96
C ASN A 21 -7.53 -23.07 -32.07
N SER A 22 -7.53 -22.54 -30.85
CA SER A 22 -8.72 -22.52 -29.98
C SER A 22 -9.71 -21.42 -30.39
N LEU A 23 -10.83 -21.30 -29.67
CA LEU A 23 -11.78 -20.20 -29.85
C LEU A 23 -11.13 -18.81 -29.73
N LEU A 24 -10.03 -18.71 -28.98
CA LEU A 24 -9.27 -17.48 -28.79
C LEU A 24 -8.46 -17.10 -30.05
N ASP A 25 -8.22 -18.03 -30.98
CA ASP A 25 -7.51 -17.80 -32.25
C ASP A 25 -8.49 -17.57 -33.43
N GLN A 26 -9.78 -17.82 -33.21
CA GLN A 26 -10.80 -17.68 -34.25
C GLN A 26 -11.20 -16.23 -34.47
N LYS A 27 -10.80 -15.66 -35.62
CA LYS A 27 -11.07 -14.26 -36.03
C LYS A 27 -12.54 -13.81 -35.90
N GLN A 28 -13.47 -14.74 -36.08
CA GLN A 28 -14.92 -14.47 -35.99
C GLN A 28 -15.39 -14.10 -34.57
N TYR A 29 -14.67 -14.54 -33.52
CA TYR A 29 -15.04 -14.31 -32.12
C TYR A 29 -14.17 -13.26 -31.40
N LEU A 30 -13.05 -12.83 -31.99
CA LEU A 30 -12.11 -11.86 -31.39
C LEU A 30 -12.76 -10.54 -30.95
N ARG A 31 -13.82 -10.10 -31.64
CA ARG A 31 -14.55 -8.87 -31.33
C ARG A 31 -15.66 -9.05 -30.28
N ALA A 32 -15.85 -10.27 -29.77
CA ALA A 32 -16.89 -10.60 -28.78
C ALA A 32 -16.33 -10.77 -27.36
N PHE A 33 -15.03 -11.07 -27.20
CA PHE A 33 -14.41 -11.31 -25.90
C PHE A 33 -14.32 -10.04 -25.05
N HIS A 34 -14.81 -10.13 -23.82
CA HIS A 34 -14.76 -9.05 -22.83
C HIS A 34 -13.84 -9.45 -21.68
N ASP A 35 -14.08 -10.63 -21.11
CA ASP A 35 -13.28 -11.16 -20.02
C ASP A 35 -12.68 -12.51 -20.44
N VAL A 36 -11.35 -12.62 -20.35
CA VAL A 36 -10.62 -13.87 -20.56
C VAL A 36 -9.92 -14.24 -19.28
N ASN A 37 -10.28 -15.40 -18.73
CA ASN A 37 -9.66 -15.99 -17.56
C ASN A 37 -9.06 -17.35 -17.94
N ILE A 38 -7.76 -17.53 -17.70
CA ILE A 38 -7.05 -18.79 -17.88
C ILE A 38 -6.37 -19.06 -16.53
N SER A 39 -6.82 -20.09 -15.82
CA SER A 39 -6.36 -20.40 -14.46
C SER A 39 -6.06 -21.89 -14.28
N ASN A 40 -5.00 -22.20 -13.54
CA ASN A 40 -4.58 -23.56 -13.18
C ASN A 40 -4.45 -24.49 -14.40
N CYS A 41 -3.73 -24.00 -15.42
CA CYS A 41 -3.50 -24.68 -16.68
C CYS A 41 -2.00 -24.99 -16.83
N VAL A 42 -1.51 -25.91 -15.99
CA VAL A 42 -0.08 -26.15 -15.74
C VAL A 42 0.73 -26.70 -16.92
N HIS A 43 0.07 -27.14 -17.99
CA HIS A 43 0.70 -27.68 -19.19
C HIS A 43 0.61 -26.76 -20.41
N VAL A 44 -0.08 -25.63 -20.33
CA VAL A 44 -0.23 -24.74 -21.49
C VAL A 44 1.11 -24.06 -21.78
N GLU A 45 1.62 -24.29 -22.98
CA GLU A 45 2.91 -23.76 -23.42
C GLU A 45 2.76 -22.51 -24.28
N THR A 46 1.63 -22.31 -24.93
CA THR A 46 1.43 -21.16 -25.84
C THR A 46 0.06 -20.50 -25.65
N VAL A 47 0.08 -19.16 -25.67
CA VAL A 47 -1.11 -18.31 -25.75
C VAL A 47 -1.34 -17.84 -27.20
N PRO A 48 -2.58 -17.56 -27.59
CA PRO A 48 -2.87 -17.09 -28.94
C PRO A 48 -2.36 -15.65 -29.12
N LEU A 49 -1.68 -15.41 -30.25
CA LEU A 49 -1.13 -14.10 -30.63
C LEU A 49 -2.19 -13.04 -30.95
N THR A 50 -3.46 -13.44 -30.98
CA THR A 50 -4.60 -12.62 -31.39
C THR A 50 -5.12 -11.69 -30.31
N PHE A 51 -4.57 -11.71 -29.08
CA PHE A 51 -4.99 -10.81 -28.00
C PHE A 51 -4.96 -9.32 -28.42
N GLU A 52 -3.95 -8.89 -29.19
CA GLU A 52 -3.87 -7.52 -29.75
C GLU A 52 -5.13 -7.13 -30.54
N GLN A 53 -5.76 -8.10 -31.21
CA GLN A 53 -6.92 -7.89 -32.07
C GLN A 53 -8.25 -7.90 -31.29
N MET A 54 -8.23 -8.27 -30.00
CA MET A 54 -9.41 -8.31 -29.12
C MET A 54 -9.74 -6.92 -28.55
N ASN A 55 -10.15 -6.00 -29.42
CA ASN A 55 -10.41 -4.59 -29.08
C ASN A 55 -11.58 -4.31 -28.11
N ARG A 56 -12.25 -5.35 -27.61
CA ARG A 56 -13.29 -5.26 -26.57
C ARG A 56 -12.89 -5.91 -25.26
N LEU A 57 -11.70 -6.51 -25.20
CA LEU A 57 -11.19 -7.16 -24.00
C LEU A 57 -10.97 -6.11 -22.93
N ARG A 58 -11.63 -6.30 -21.78
CA ARG A 58 -11.56 -5.43 -20.61
C ARG A 58 -10.76 -6.08 -19.48
N LYS A 59 -10.88 -7.39 -19.31
CA LYS A 59 -10.18 -8.14 -18.27
C LYS A 59 -9.41 -9.31 -18.84
N LEU A 60 -8.14 -9.41 -18.47
CA LEU A 60 -7.30 -10.57 -18.75
C LEU A 60 -6.73 -11.09 -17.42
N CYS A 61 -7.02 -12.36 -17.13
CA CYS A 61 -6.53 -13.05 -15.95
C CYS A 61 -5.76 -14.30 -16.40
N LEU A 62 -4.49 -14.38 -16.03
CA LEU A 62 -3.60 -15.52 -16.26
C LEU A 62 -3.08 -15.97 -14.89
N GLU A 63 -3.51 -17.14 -14.42
CA GLU A 63 -3.17 -17.66 -13.08
C GLU A 63 -2.66 -19.10 -13.16
N ASP A 64 -1.57 -19.42 -12.48
CA ASP A 64 -1.00 -20.77 -12.36
C ASP A 64 -0.80 -21.44 -13.73
N CYS A 65 -0.09 -20.74 -14.63
CA CYS A 65 0.25 -21.20 -15.97
C CYS A 65 1.78 -21.09 -16.22
N PRO A 66 2.60 -21.83 -15.46
CA PRO A 66 4.06 -21.62 -15.40
C PRO A 66 4.81 -21.96 -16.69
N LYS A 67 4.24 -22.79 -17.57
CA LYS A 67 4.90 -23.21 -18.83
C LYS A 67 4.61 -22.30 -20.00
N LEU A 68 3.85 -21.23 -19.80
CA LEU A 68 3.48 -20.33 -20.88
C LEU A 68 4.72 -19.64 -21.44
N ARG A 69 4.91 -19.80 -22.74
CA ARG A 69 6.01 -19.24 -23.53
C ARG A 69 5.48 -18.32 -24.60
N MET A 70 6.37 -17.45 -25.05
CA MET A 70 6.08 -16.54 -26.14
C MET A 70 6.32 -17.19 -27.49
N PRO A 71 5.38 -17.07 -28.43
CA PRO A 71 5.64 -17.42 -29.82
C PRO A 71 6.68 -16.44 -30.39
N ARG A 72 7.69 -17.00 -31.06
CA ARG A 72 8.96 -16.35 -31.44
C ARG A 72 8.82 -15.14 -32.38
N ASP A 73 7.63 -14.89 -32.93
CA ASP A 73 7.37 -13.87 -33.96
C ASP A 73 6.62 -12.62 -33.46
N SER A 74 6.44 -12.48 -32.15
CA SER A 74 5.61 -11.41 -31.56
C SER A 74 6.36 -10.09 -31.44
N ARG A 75 6.03 -9.11 -32.29
CA ARG A 75 6.54 -7.73 -32.17
C ARG A 75 5.85 -6.99 -31.01
N ASN A 76 6.37 -7.04 -29.78
CA ASN A 76 6.10 -6.16 -28.62
C ASN A 76 4.64 -5.67 -28.33
N LYS A 77 3.61 -6.24 -28.95
CA LYS A 77 2.22 -5.79 -28.88
C LYS A 77 1.31 -6.99 -28.72
N LEU A 78 1.19 -7.45 -27.48
CA LEU A 78 0.37 -8.60 -27.14
C LEU A 78 -1.02 -8.19 -26.66
N LEU A 79 -1.15 -7.04 -26.01
CA LEU A 79 -2.37 -6.66 -25.32
C LEU A 79 -3.11 -5.52 -26.02
N PRO A 80 -4.45 -5.56 -26.09
CA PRO A 80 -5.26 -4.53 -26.72
C PRO A 80 -5.39 -3.30 -25.81
N SER A 81 -5.47 -2.10 -26.40
CA SER A 81 -5.63 -0.84 -25.65
C SER A 81 -6.95 -0.71 -24.88
N SER A 82 -7.92 -1.59 -25.14
CA SER A 82 -9.20 -1.67 -24.43
C SER A 82 -9.08 -2.27 -23.03
N LEU A 83 -7.94 -2.91 -22.71
CA LEU A 83 -7.75 -3.63 -21.45
C LEU A 83 -7.79 -2.66 -20.26
N GLY A 84 -8.69 -2.94 -19.32
CA GLY A 84 -8.87 -2.16 -18.10
C GLY A 84 -8.34 -2.85 -16.84
N CYS A 85 -8.21 -4.18 -16.87
CA CYS A 85 -7.77 -4.99 -15.73
C CYS A 85 -6.84 -6.11 -16.21
N LEU A 86 -5.62 -6.15 -15.68
CA LEU A 86 -4.62 -7.19 -15.94
C LEU A 86 -4.28 -7.87 -14.61
N HIS A 87 -4.51 -9.18 -14.53
CA HIS A 87 -4.11 -10.00 -13.40
C HIS A 87 -3.20 -11.12 -13.91
N MET A 88 -2.02 -11.24 -13.32
CA MET A 88 -1.04 -12.26 -13.64
C MET A 88 -0.55 -12.91 -12.36
N CYS A 89 -0.59 -14.23 -12.31
CA CYS A 89 -0.10 -15.04 -11.20
C CYS A 89 0.63 -16.26 -11.78
N ASP A 90 1.94 -16.41 -11.53
CA ASP A 90 2.77 -17.52 -12.03
C ASP A 90 2.51 -17.85 -13.52
N SER A 91 2.93 -16.94 -14.41
CA SER A 91 2.55 -16.97 -15.84
C SER A 91 3.71 -17.31 -16.79
N GLY A 92 4.79 -17.87 -16.25
CA GLY A 92 5.95 -18.29 -17.04
C GLY A 92 6.67 -17.14 -17.75
N ASP A 93 7.05 -17.35 -19.02
CA ASP A 93 7.87 -16.41 -19.81
C ASP A 93 7.04 -15.25 -20.42
N LEU A 94 5.73 -15.17 -20.15
CA LEU A 94 4.85 -14.11 -20.67
C LEU A 94 5.01 -12.76 -19.97
N GLU A 95 5.65 -12.74 -18.81
CA GLU A 95 5.77 -11.59 -17.93
C GLU A 95 6.49 -10.42 -18.63
N LEU A 96 7.68 -10.68 -19.20
CA LEU A 96 8.48 -9.62 -19.82
C LEU A 96 7.84 -9.02 -21.09
N PRO A 97 7.23 -9.81 -22.00
CA PRO A 97 6.65 -9.23 -23.22
C PRO A 97 5.31 -8.52 -23.00
N ILE A 98 4.55 -8.94 -21.98
CA ILE A 98 3.36 -8.20 -21.55
C ILE A 98 3.75 -6.81 -21.03
N LEU A 99 4.84 -6.72 -20.25
CA LEU A 99 5.40 -5.44 -19.82
C LEU A 99 5.86 -4.57 -20.99
N GLY A 100 6.45 -5.18 -22.03
CA GLY A 100 6.79 -4.49 -23.29
C GLY A 100 5.59 -3.95 -24.07
N SER A 101 4.39 -4.49 -23.83
CA SER A 101 3.15 -4.08 -24.48
C SER A 101 2.36 -3.01 -23.69
N MET A 102 2.82 -2.60 -22.52
CA MET A 102 2.04 -1.73 -21.61
C MET A 102 1.88 -0.29 -22.12
N GLN A 103 2.77 0.21 -22.98
CA GLN A 103 2.74 1.61 -23.44
C GLN A 103 1.42 2.00 -24.15
N GLN A 104 0.69 1.03 -24.71
CA GLN A 104 -0.57 1.26 -25.42
C GLN A 104 -1.82 1.07 -24.55
N LEU A 105 -1.68 0.65 -23.28
CA LEU A 105 -2.78 0.31 -22.39
C LEU A 105 -3.32 1.52 -21.63
N THR A 106 -3.73 2.56 -22.36
CA THR A 106 -4.18 3.83 -21.76
C THR A 106 -5.45 3.71 -20.91
N ASN A 107 -6.23 2.63 -21.06
CA ASN A 107 -7.42 2.34 -20.27
C ASN A 107 -7.15 1.45 -19.05
N LEU A 108 -5.92 0.96 -18.84
CA LEU A 108 -5.60 0.06 -17.74
C LEU A 108 -5.80 0.80 -16.42
N SER A 109 -6.67 0.25 -15.56
CA SER A 109 -7.05 0.83 -14.28
C SER A 109 -6.55 0.03 -13.08
N PHE A 110 -6.40 -1.28 -13.25
CA PHE A 110 -5.92 -2.20 -12.24
C PHE A 110 -4.90 -3.16 -12.85
N MET A 111 -3.77 -3.32 -12.15
CA MET A 111 -2.73 -4.25 -12.51
C MET A 111 -2.30 -5.05 -11.29
N GLU A 112 -2.24 -6.37 -11.42
CA GLU A 112 -1.78 -7.26 -10.37
C GLU A 112 -0.79 -8.28 -10.93
N LEU A 113 0.39 -8.34 -10.32
CA LEU A 113 1.47 -9.27 -10.61
C LEU A 113 1.75 -10.08 -9.35
N ARG A 114 1.57 -11.40 -9.40
CA ARG A 114 1.81 -12.30 -8.27
C ARG A 114 2.73 -13.44 -8.68
N PHE A 115 3.67 -13.85 -7.81
CA PHE A 115 4.55 -15.00 -8.06
C PHE A 115 5.27 -14.94 -9.42
N CYS A 116 5.59 -13.74 -9.90
CA CYS A 116 6.25 -13.56 -11.19
C CYS A 116 7.74 -13.82 -11.05
N SER A 117 8.17 -15.07 -11.28
CA SER A 117 9.55 -15.50 -11.08
C SER A 117 10.50 -15.03 -12.17
N ASN A 118 10.02 -14.74 -13.38
CA ASN A 118 10.86 -14.24 -14.47
C ASN A 118 11.02 -12.72 -14.45
N LEU A 119 10.24 -12.05 -13.61
CA LEU A 119 10.22 -10.60 -13.52
C LEU A 119 11.42 -10.07 -12.71
N VAL A 120 12.43 -9.55 -13.42
CA VAL A 120 13.60 -8.92 -12.80
C VAL A 120 13.41 -7.43 -12.55
N SER A 121 12.69 -6.74 -13.45
CA SER A 121 12.44 -5.29 -13.35
C SER A 121 11.09 -4.90 -13.94
N LEU A 122 10.44 -3.90 -13.33
CA LEU A 122 9.24 -3.28 -13.88
C LEU A 122 9.55 -2.37 -15.09
N PRO A 123 8.53 -2.01 -15.91
CA PRO A 123 8.70 -1.11 -17.06
C PRO A 123 9.34 0.24 -16.73
N SER A 124 9.88 0.91 -17.76
CA SER A 124 10.47 2.24 -17.62
C SER A 124 9.43 3.31 -17.27
N VAL A 125 9.93 4.48 -16.85
CA VAL A 125 9.14 5.68 -16.55
C VAL A 125 8.17 6.04 -17.68
N ASP A 126 8.63 5.99 -18.93
CA ASP A 126 7.83 6.34 -20.11
C ASP A 126 6.56 5.48 -20.23
N VAL A 127 6.67 4.20 -19.87
CA VAL A 127 5.54 3.27 -19.90
C VAL A 127 4.53 3.64 -18.82
N PHE A 128 4.96 3.85 -17.57
CA PHE A 128 4.03 4.21 -16.49
C PHE A 128 3.38 5.58 -16.69
N GLN A 129 4.10 6.56 -17.29
CA GLN A 129 3.51 7.85 -17.65
C GLN A 129 2.44 7.76 -18.74
N SER A 130 2.50 6.74 -19.60
CA SER A 130 1.47 6.51 -20.63
C SER A 130 0.15 5.98 -20.06
N LEU A 131 0.18 5.35 -18.88
CA LEU A 131 -0.96 4.69 -18.23
C LEU A 131 -1.83 5.68 -17.44
N LYS A 132 -2.47 6.61 -18.15
CA LYS A 132 -3.26 7.70 -17.56
C LYS A 132 -4.45 7.26 -16.71
N SER A 133 -4.96 6.05 -16.91
CA SER A 133 -6.15 5.54 -16.21
C SER A 133 -5.81 4.65 -15.01
N LEU A 134 -4.52 4.42 -14.73
CA LEU A 134 -4.07 3.46 -13.72
C LEU A 134 -4.39 3.98 -12.32
N ARG A 135 -5.12 3.18 -11.54
CA ARG A 135 -5.58 3.55 -10.19
C ARG A 135 -4.96 2.68 -9.11
N SER A 136 -4.64 1.43 -9.44
CA SER A 136 -4.07 0.49 -8.47
C SER A 136 -3.12 -0.50 -9.15
N ILE A 137 -1.96 -0.68 -8.52
CA ILE A 137 -0.93 -1.64 -8.88
C ILE A 137 -0.67 -2.51 -7.65
N ARG A 138 -0.69 -3.83 -7.83
CA ARG A 138 -0.31 -4.80 -6.80
C ARG A 138 0.80 -5.71 -7.32
N ILE A 139 1.85 -5.86 -6.54
CA ILE A 139 3.00 -6.69 -6.84
C ILE A 139 3.25 -7.56 -5.62
N CYS A 140 3.06 -8.87 -5.73
CA CYS A 140 3.16 -9.78 -4.59
C CYS A 140 4.06 -10.97 -4.89
N ARG A 141 5.04 -11.27 -4.03
CA ARG A 141 5.86 -12.49 -4.10
C ARG A 141 6.62 -12.66 -5.43
N CYS A 142 7.09 -11.56 -6.02
CA CYS A 142 7.98 -11.60 -7.17
C CYS A 142 9.42 -11.72 -6.69
N GLU A 143 9.89 -12.95 -6.49
CA GLU A 143 11.15 -13.22 -5.78
C GLU A 143 12.39 -12.66 -6.49
N ASN A 144 12.43 -12.67 -7.83
CA ASN A 144 13.57 -12.19 -8.61
C ASN A 144 13.50 -10.69 -8.95
N LEU A 145 12.48 -9.98 -8.49
CA LEU A 145 12.32 -8.55 -8.76
C LEU A 145 13.37 -7.77 -7.99
N SER A 146 14.32 -7.17 -8.71
CA SER A 146 15.43 -6.39 -8.15
C SER A 146 15.30 -4.88 -8.40
N SER A 147 14.41 -4.47 -9.31
CA SER A 147 14.13 -3.06 -9.59
C SER A 147 12.65 -2.78 -9.81
N LEU A 148 12.13 -1.75 -9.15
CA LEU A 148 10.77 -1.25 -9.34
C LEU A 148 10.63 -0.31 -10.56
N GLY A 149 11.69 -0.15 -11.36
CA GLY A 149 11.64 0.59 -12.63
C GLY A 149 11.01 1.99 -12.50
N GLY A 150 10.09 2.30 -13.40
CA GLY A 150 9.38 3.58 -13.47
C GLY A 150 8.15 3.70 -12.58
N LEU A 151 7.96 2.82 -11.59
CA LEU A 151 6.73 2.78 -10.77
C LEU A 151 6.43 4.11 -10.06
N GLY A 152 7.45 4.89 -9.73
CA GLY A 152 7.30 6.21 -9.09
C GLY A 152 6.64 7.26 -9.96
N SER A 153 6.47 6.99 -11.26
CA SER A 153 5.76 7.88 -12.19
C SER A 153 4.27 7.56 -12.36
N ALA A 154 3.78 6.51 -11.69
CA ALA A 154 2.37 6.14 -11.73
C ALA A 154 1.56 6.90 -10.64
N PRO A 155 0.48 7.62 -10.98
CA PRO A 155 -0.36 8.35 -10.02
C PRO A 155 -1.36 7.42 -9.31
N SER A 156 -0.91 6.27 -8.79
CA SER A 156 -1.79 5.17 -8.40
C SER A 156 -1.44 4.56 -7.03
N LEU A 157 -2.44 3.93 -6.40
CA LEU A 157 -2.24 3.10 -5.21
C LEU A 157 -1.26 1.97 -5.53
N SER A 158 -0.20 1.85 -4.74
CA SER A 158 0.85 0.85 -4.93
C SER A 158 0.92 -0.08 -3.73
N CYS A 159 0.89 -1.38 -3.99
CA CYS A 159 0.84 -2.44 -3.01
C CYS A 159 1.96 -3.43 -3.35
N ILE A 160 3.03 -3.48 -2.55
CA ILE A 160 4.24 -4.26 -2.83
C ILE A 160 4.54 -5.21 -1.67
N PHE A 161 4.35 -6.50 -1.94
CA PHE A 161 4.37 -7.58 -0.96
C PHE A 161 5.36 -8.67 -1.40
N GLY A 162 6.05 -9.30 -0.47
CA GLY A 162 6.84 -10.53 -0.63
C GLY A 162 8.01 -10.47 -1.63
N CYS A 163 8.55 -9.29 -1.94
CA CYS A 163 9.63 -9.14 -2.92
C CYS A 163 11.00 -9.09 -2.23
N SER A 164 11.59 -10.25 -1.94
CA SER A 164 12.84 -10.38 -1.17
C SER A 164 14.05 -9.72 -1.86
N CYS A 165 14.25 -9.93 -3.17
CA CYS A 165 15.40 -9.36 -3.87
C CYS A 165 15.42 -7.83 -3.92
N LEU A 166 14.28 -7.13 -3.80
CA LEU A 166 14.25 -5.66 -3.71
C LEU A 166 14.95 -5.17 -2.45
N ALA A 167 14.76 -5.86 -1.32
CA ALA A 167 15.39 -5.49 -0.06
C ALA A 167 16.90 -5.79 -0.08
N GLU A 168 17.30 -6.89 -0.73
CA GLU A 168 18.70 -7.35 -0.83
C GLU A 168 19.52 -6.55 -1.86
N ALA A 169 18.92 -6.09 -2.95
CA ALA A 169 19.59 -5.32 -4.00
C ALA A 169 20.28 -4.06 -3.47
N ARG A 170 19.78 -3.52 -2.35
CA ARG A 170 20.42 -2.41 -1.64
C ARG A 170 21.65 -2.84 -0.82
N SER A 171 21.62 -4.04 -0.25
CA SER A 171 22.75 -4.59 0.52
C SER A 171 23.92 -5.00 -0.39
N SER A 172 23.66 -5.33 -1.66
CA SER A 172 24.69 -5.68 -2.65
C SER A 172 25.25 -4.48 -3.42
N ALA A 173 24.73 -3.27 -3.24
CA ALA A 173 25.31 -2.07 -3.84
C ALA A 173 26.66 -1.78 -3.15
N MET A 174 27.74 -2.13 -3.84
CA MET A 174 29.14 -2.09 -3.41
C MET A 174 29.52 -0.88 -2.52
N PRO A 175 30.29 -1.08 -1.43
CA PRO A 175 31.03 0.00 -0.77
C PRO A 175 32.25 0.33 -1.64
N GLY A 176 32.09 1.30 -2.53
CA GLY A 176 33.10 1.61 -3.55
C GLY A 176 32.86 2.93 -4.27
N ALA A 177 32.35 3.94 -3.57
CA ALA A 177 32.47 5.33 -3.99
C ALA A 177 32.87 6.12 -2.74
N SER A 178 34.09 6.63 -2.78
CA SER A 178 34.67 7.53 -1.80
C SER A 178 33.66 8.57 -1.32
N ALA A 179 33.61 8.76 0.00
CA ALA A 179 33.02 9.93 0.61
C ALA A 179 33.63 11.20 -0.01
N SER A 180 32.86 11.84 -0.88
CA SER A 180 32.91 13.28 -1.05
C SER A 180 31.55 13.79 -0.60
N GLU A 181 31.56 14.45 0.56
CA GLU A 181 30.53 15.40 0.94
C GLU A 181 30.54 16.51 -0.12
N ASP A 182 29.70 16.35 -1.15
CA ASP A 182 29.35 17.48 -2.01
C ASP A 182 27.85 17.42 -2.30
N ASP A 183 27.18 18.31 -1.60
CA ASP A 183 25.76 18.58 -1.55
C ASP A 183 25.37 19.35 -2.81
N SER A 184 24.99 18.67 -3.90
CA SER A 184 24.14 19.21 -4.97
C SER A 184 23.95 18.26 -6.17
N LEU A 185 23.48 17.04 -5.92
CA LEU A 185 22.76 16.32 -6.97
C LEU A 185 21.28 16.48 -6.66
N VAL A 186 20.64 17.36 -7.43
CA VAL A 186 19.19 17.52 -7.51
C VAL A 186 18.60 16.15 -7.79
N VAL A 187 18.28 15.40 -6.73
CA VAL A 187 17.41 14.23 -6.82
C VAL A 187 16.16 14.80 -7.44
N SER A 188 15.88 14.41 -8.68
CA SER A 188 14.63 14.72 -9.35
C SER A 188 13.53 14.16 -8.45
N ARG A 189 12.99 15.01 -7.57
CA ARG A 189 11.92 14.65 -6.66
C ARG A 189 10.76 14.27 -7.59
N ASN A 190 10.41 12.99 -7.61
CA ASN A 190 9.29 12.52 -8.41
C ASN A 190 8.06 13.30 -7.95
N SER A 191 7.58 14.20 -8.80
CA SER A 191 6.60 15.24 -8.48
C SER A 191 5.16 14.71 -8.43
N GLN A 192 4.99 13.42 -8.12
CA GLN A 192 3.73 12.71 -8.34
C GLN A 192 3.24 12.02 -7.07
N GLN A 193 1.99 12.33 -6.76
CA GLN A 193 1.24 11.95 -5.58
C GLN A 193 0.82 10.47 -5.66
N ILE A 194 1.53 9.58 -4.95
CA ILE A 194 0.99 8.25 -4.63
C ILE A 194 0.07 8.40 -3.42
N ASP A 195 -1.24 8.31 -3.63
CA ASP A 195 -2.21 8.50 -2.53
C ASP A 195 -2.04 7.43 -1.42
N ARG A 196 -1.75 6.19 -1.79
CA ARG A 196 -1.67 5.07 -0.85
C ARG A 196 -0.57 4.09 -1.24
N LEU A 197 0.35 3.87 -0.31
CA LEU A 197 1.45 2.92 -0.40
C LEU A 197 1.26 1.84 0.67
N GLU A 198 1.23 0.58 0.22
CA GLU A 198 1.18 -0.59 1.08
C GLU A 198 2.43 -1.44 0.82
N ILE A 199 3.18 -1.78 1.86
CA ILE A 199 4.43 -2.52 1.76
C ILE A 199 4.55 -3.57 2.86
N ASP A 200 5.32 -4.62 2.59
CA ASP A 200 5.67 -5.62 3.62
C ASP A 200 6.56 -5.03 4.70
N VAL A 201 7.77 -4.64 4.33
CA VAL A 201 8.84 -4.32 5.27
C VAL A 201 9.30 -2.86 5.10
N PRO A 202 9.62 -2.14 6.19
CA PRO A 202 10.07 -0.74 6.12
C PRO A 202 11.29 -0.49 5.24
N SER A 203 12.18 -1.48 5.06
CA SER A 203 13.39 -1.33 4.22
C SER A 203 13.08 -1.04 2.76
N LEU A 204 11.88 -1.39 2.27
CA LEU A 204 11.44 -1.07 0.90
C LEU A 204 11.31 0.44 0.67
N LEU A 205 11.04 1.24 1.71
CA LEU A 205 11.01 2.70 1.62
C LEU A 205 12.37 3.30 1.25
N LEU A 206 13.44 2.50 1.25
CA LEU A 206 14.80 2.91 0.93
C LEU A 206 15.26 2.43 -0.45
N VAL A 207 14.38 1.77 -1.21
CA VAL A 207 14.59 1.28 -2.57
C VAL A 207 13.98 2.26 -3.56
N GLU A 208 14.67 2.58 -4.66
CA GLU A 208 14.07 3.40 -5.72
C GLU A 208 13.02 2.62 -6.53
N PRO A 209 11.89 3.25 -6.92
CA PRO A 209 11.58 4.66 -6.78
C PRO A 209 10.86 5.02 -5.45
N LEU A 210 10.62 4.07 -4.55
CA LEU A 210 9.90 4.33 -3.29
C LEU A 210 10.62 5.36 -2.40
N LYS A 211 11.95 5.33 -2.39
CA LYS A 211 12.79 6.27 -1.65
C LYS A 211 12.57 7.72 -2.07
N SER A 212 12.35 7.98 -3.35
CA SER A 212 12.18 9.33 -3.90
C SER A 212 10.72 9.83 -3.88
N LEU A 213 9.78 9.05 -3.36
CA LEU A 213 8.38 9.46 -3.27
C LEU A 213 8.20 10.62 -2.29
N CYS A 214 7.62 11.71 -2.79
CA CYS A 214 7.09 12.79 -1.98
C CYS A 214 5.59 12.89 -2.22
N GLN A 215 4.84 13.39 -1.22
CA GLN A 215 3.37 13.53 -1.27
C GLN A 215 2.55 12.25 -1.02
N THR A 216 3.12 11.24 -0.36
CA THR A 216 2.34 10.05 0.04
C THR A 216 1.34 10.40 1.14
N GLN A 217 0.05 10.05 0.98
CA GLN A 217 -0.99 10.34 1.99
C GLN A 217 -1.19 9.20 2.98
N LYS A 218 -1.19 7.95 2.51
CA LYS A 218 -1.45 6.78 3.35
C LYS A 218 -0.33 5.76 3.20
N LEU A 219 0.30 5.40 4.31
CA LEU A 219 1.35 4.39 4.38
C LEU A 219 0.89 3.22 5.26
N TYR A 220 0.94 2.01 4.70
CA TYR A 220 0.68 0.75 5.40
C TYR A 220 1.93 -0.12 5.32
N ILE A 221 2.39 -0.60 6.47
CA ILE A 221 3.51 -1.53 6.61
C ILE A 221 2.96 -2.78 7.30
N GLU A 222 3.03 -3.95 6.67
CA GLU A 222 2.47 -5.19 7.23
C GLU A 222 3.40 -5.93 8.21
N ASP A 223 4.71 -5.81 8.03
CA ASP A 223 5.70 -6.55 8.81
C ASP A 223 6.91 -5.68 9.18
N ALA A 224 6.81 -5.00 10.32
CA ALA A 224 7.91 -4.25 10.92
C ALA A 224 8.68 -5.05 11.99
N SER A 225 8.57 -6.39 12.01
CA SER A 225 9.08 -7.23 13.11
C SER A 225 10.57 -7.10 13.35
N LYS A 226 11.34 -6.83 12.29
CA LYS A 226 12.82 -6.67 12.34
C LYS A 226 13.27 -5.20 12.41
N THR A 227 12.34 -4.26 12.53
CA THR A 227 12.64 -2.84 12.43
C THR A 227 12.76 -2.21 13.81
N GLU A 228 13.97 -1.89 14.21
CA GLU A 228 14.24 -1.18 15.48
C GLU A 228 13.83 0.30 15.43
N ARG A 229 13.99 0.93 14.27
CA ARG A 229 13.71 2.35 14.03
C ARG A 229 13.11 2.55 12.64
N LEU A 230 12.12 3.42 12.54
CA LEU A 230 11.48 3.74 11.27
C LEU A 230 12.41 4.60 10.38
N PRO A 231 12.26 4.56 9.04
CA PRO A 231 12.99 5.42 8.11
C PRO A 231 12.63 6.91 8.27
N GLU A 232 13.27 7.58 9.22
CA GLU A 232 12.99 8.97 9.61
C GLU A 232 13.07 9.95 8.41
N GLN A 233 14.10 9.81 7.58
CA GLN A 233 14.28 10.67 6.39
C GLN A 233 13.10 10.55 5.42
N TRP A 234 12.54 9.35 5.25
CA TRP A 234 11.40 9.13 4.35
C TRP A 234 10.12 9.75 4.91
N LEU A 235 9.91 9.64 6.22
CA LEU A 235 8.77 10.26 6.91
C LEU A 235 8.84 11.79 6.79
N LEU A 236 10.01 12.39 7.03
CA LEU A 236 10.23 13.83 6.89
C LEU A 236 10.04 14.32 5.46
N GLN A 237 10.44 13.52 4.46
CA GLN A 237 10.20 13.85 3.05
C GLN A 237 8.70 13.97 2.72
N ASN A 238 7.83 13.27 3.47
CA ASN A 238 6.38 13.24 3.28
C ASN A 238 5.60 13.94 4.42
N HIS A 239 6.27 14.80 5.21
CA HIS A 239 5.73 15.41 6.42
C HIS A 239 4.46 16.26 6.23
N SER A 240 4.27 16.85 5.05
CA SER A 240 3.12 17.70 4.73
C SER A 240 1.99 16.97 4.01
N SER A 241 2.13 15.65 3.78
CA SER A 241 1.15 14.86 3.02
C SER A 241 0.61 13.65 3.76
N ILE A 242 1.42 12.97 4.58
CA ILE A 242 0.98 11.76 5.29
C ILE A 242 -0.15 12.13 6.24
N GLN A 243 -1.31 11.55 5.99
CA GLN A 243 -2.51 11.63 6.82
C GLN A 243 -2.72 10.34 7.63
N TYR A 244 -2.28 9.21 7.08
CA TYR A 244 -2.51 7.90 7.67
C TYR A 244 -1.23 7.07 7.69
N LEU A 245 -0.82 6.62 8.87
CA LEU A 245 0.31 5.71 9.06
C LEU A 245 -0.16 4.48 9.85
N MET A 246 0.01 3.30 9.27
CA MET A 246 -0.28 2.02 9.91
C MET A 246 0.90 1.08 9.78
N ILE A 247 1.30 0.50 10.91
CA ILE A 247 2.43 -0.42 11.01
C ILE A 247 1.98 -1.65 11.79
N HIS A 248 2.03 -2.81 11.15
CA HIS A 248 1.74 -4.10 11.76
C HIS A 248 3.03 -4.82 12.17
N LYS A 249 2.89 -5.70 13.17
CA LYS A 249 3.97 -6.52 13.75
C LYS A 249 5.22 -5.72 14.14
N ALA A 250 5.06 -4.60 14.84
CA ALA A 250 6.16 -3.72 15.24
C ALA A 250 6.97 -4.25 16.46
N GLU A 251 7.27 -5.55 16.49
CA GLU A 251 7.76 -6.25 17.70
C GLU A 251 9.13 -5.76 18.18
N SER A 252 10.01 -5.37 17.27
CA SER A 252 11.35 -4.85 17.59
C SER A 252 11.43 -3.33 17.65
N LEU A 253 10.32 -2.61 17.41
CA LEU A 253 10.34 -1.16 17.36
C LEU A 253 10.52 -0.58 18.77
N GLU A 254 11.73 -0.09 19.06
CA GLU A 254 12.09 0.44 20.39
C GLU A 254 11.54 1.86 20.61
N SER A 255 11.55 2.67 19.55
CA SER A 255 11.11 4.06 19.60
C SER A 255 10.60 4.56 18.25
N LEU A 256 9.67 5.52 18.32
CA LEU A 256 9.29 6.33 17.18
C LEU A 256 10.23 7.53 17.07
N PRO A 257 10.49 8.04 15.84
CA PRO A 257 11.38 9.18 15.66
C PRO A 257 10.78 10.46 16.26
N LEU A 258 11.64 11.37 16.75
CA LEU A 258 11.19 12.64 17.34
C LEU A 258 10.52 13.55 16.30
N SER A 259 10.90 13.40 15.03
CA SER A 259 10.28 14.08 13.88
C SER A 259 8.83 13.70 13.62
N MET A 260 8.24 12.77 14.38
CA MET A 260 6.80 12.51 14.32
C MET A 260 5.98 13.79 14.54
N GLN A 261 6.46 14.71 15.38
CA GLN A 261 5.82 16.01 15.62
C GLN A 261 5.77 16.91 14.37
N ASP A 262 6.67 16.69 13.41
CA ASP A 262 6.80 17.50 12.20
C ASP A 262 5.85 17.05 11.09
N LEU A 263 5.17 15.90 11.26
CA LEU A 263 4.19 15.34 10.33
C LEU A 263 2.86 16.13 10.38
N SER A 264 2.91 17.38 9.94
CA SER A 264 1.84 18.38 10.07
C SER A 264 0.46 17.95 9.53
N SER A 265 0.38 16.98 8.62
CA SER A 265 -0.90 16.48 8.08
C SER A 265 -1.36 15.16 8.68
N LEU A 266 -0.62 14.57 9.63
CA LEU A 266 -0.93 13.24 10.17
C LEU A 266 -2.22 13.28 11.00
N GLU A 267 -3.24 12.57 10.55
CA GLU A 267 -4.53 12.47 11.22
C GLU A 267 -4.68 11.17 12.01
N GLN A 268 -4.08 10.07 11.55
CA GLN A 268 -4.23 8.75 12.16
C GLN A 268 -2.90 7.98 12.20
N LEU A 269 -2.55 7.48 13.38
CA LEU A 269 -1.43 6.59 13.60
C LEU A 269 -1.92 5.29 14.24
N ASN A 270 -1.61 4.15 13.61
CA ASN A 270 -1.85 2.82 14.16
C ASN A 270 -0.54 2.01 14.21
N LEU A 271 -0.20 1.48 15.37
CA LEU A 271 0.90 0.53 15.57
C LEU A 271 0.31 -0.75 16.18
N PHE A 272 0.60 -1.90 15.60
CA PHE A 272 0.18 -3.20 16.12
C PHE A 272 1.40 -4.06 16.41
N GLY A 273 1.37 -4.78 17.54
CA GLY A 273 2.50 -5.61 17.96
C GLY A 273 3.69 -4.80 18.45
N ALA A 274 3.50 -3.60 19.00
CA ALA A 274 4.57 -2.68 19.38
C ALA A 274 5.22 -3.01 20.74
N GLY A 275 5.57 -4.28 20.95
CA GLY A 275 5.90 -4.85 22.26
C GLY A 275 7.14 -4.27 22.95
N GLN A 276 8.06 -3.66 22.20
CA GLN A 276 9.28 -3.03 22.73
C GLN A 276 9.21 -1.50 22.80
N LEU A 277 8.08 -0.90 22.42
CA LEU A 277 7.91 0.54 22.45
C LEU A 277 7.69 1.01 23.89
N ARG A 278 8.68 1.68 24.48
CA ARG A 278 8.66 2.09 25.90
C ARG A 278 8.27 3.56 26.13
N SER A 279 8.37 4.39 25.10
CA SER A 279 8.03 5.82 25.19
C SER A 279 7.52 6.37 23.87
N LEU A 280 6.75 7.45 23.94
CA LEU A 280 6.20 8.13 22.79
C LEU A 280 6.96 9.43 22.50
N PRO A 281 7.02 9.88 21.23
CA PRO A 281 7.45 11.22 20.89
C PRO A 281 6.29 12.21 21.11
N ASN A 282 6.55 13.50 20.89
CA ASN A 282 5.45 14.44 20.70
C ASN A 282 4.78 14.20 19.35
N PHE A 283 3.47 14.45 19.29
CA PHE A 283 2.66 14.29 18.10
C PHE A 283 2.21 15.65 17.55
N PRO A 284 1.90 15.73 16.24
CA PRO A 284 1.40 16.94 15.63
C PRO A 284 -0.04 17.21 16.08
N SER A 285 -0.44 18.48 16.15
CA SER A 285 -1.79 18.87 16.55
C SER A 285 -2.90 18.43 15.58
N SER A 286 -2.54 18.01 14.38
CA SER A 286 -3.45 17.41 13.40
C SER A 286 -3.90 15.99 13.79
N LEU A 287 -3.17 15.30 14.66
CA LEU A 287 -3.44 13.90 15.01
C LEU A 287 -4.79 13.76 15.72
N GLN A 288 -5.72 13.06 15.05
CA GLN A 288 -7.07 12.81 15.53
C GLN A 288 -7.20 11.47 16.25
N TYR A 289 -6.39 10.49 15.83
CA TYR A 289 -6.46 9.14 16.34
C TYR A 289 -5.06 8.53 16.53
N LEU A 290 -4.82 7.98 17.71
CA LEU A 290 -3.65 7.16 18.04
C LEU A 290 -4.10 5.79 18.51
N GLY A 291 -3.66 4.73 17.83
CA GLY A 291 -3.86 3.36 18.23
C GLY A 291 -2.52 2.66 18.37
N ILE A 292 -2.23 2.10 19.53
CA ILE A 292 -1.06 1.28 19.81
C ILE A 292 -1.57 0.00 20.46
N ASP A 293 -1.38 -1.13 19.79
CA ASP A 293 -1.76 -2.45 20.27
C ASP A 293 -0.56 -3.30 20.61
N GLU A 294 -0.76 -4.21 21.57
CA GLU A 294 0.25 -5.19 21.99
C GLU A 294 1.59 -4.50 22.31
N CYS A 295 1.52 -3.42 23.11
CA CYS A 295 2.67 -2.63 23.54
C CYS A 295 3.22 -3.04 24.90
N ASP A 296 4.38 -2.47 25.25
CA ASP A 296 4.99 -2.63 26.56
C ASP A 296 4.04 -2.18 27.69
N SER A 297 3.96 -2.97 28.77
CA SER A 297 3.06 -2.70 29.90
C SER A 297 3.42 -1.41 30.65
N GLU A 298 4.70 -1.04 30.69
CA GLU A 298 5.17 0.20 31.32
C GLU A 298 4.68 1.43 30.54
N LEU A 299 4.68 1.35 29.21
CA LEU A 299 4.12 2.41 28.36
C LEU A 299 2.61 2.55 28.60
N GLU A 300 1.89 1.42 28.68
CA GLU A 300 0.45 1.43 28.95
C GLU A 300 0.14 2.06 30.32
N GLU A 301 0.87 1.69 31.37
CA GLU A 301 0.68 2.23 32.73
C GLU A 301 0.97 3.74 32.80
N LYS A 302 2.13 4.17 32.28
CA LYS A 302 2.52 5.60 32.24
C LYS A 302 1.54 6.46 31.46
N SER A 303 0.88 5.88 30.46
CA SER A 303 -0.13 6.58 29.65
C SER A 303 -1.46 6.77 30.37
N ARG A 304 -1.71 6.10 31.50
CA ARG A 304 -2.95 6.26 32.31
C ARG A 304 -2.78 7.24 33.46
N GLU A 305 -1.54 7.45 33.90
CA GLU A 305 -1.23 8.30 35.04
C GLU A 305 -1.32 9.79 34.68
N ASN A 306 -2.33 10.47 35.22
CA ASN A 306 -2.44 11.91 35.08
C ASN A 306 -1.22 12.63 35.68
N GLY A 307 -0.58 13.50 34.89
CA GLY A 307 0.66 14.19 35.27
C GLY A 307 1.94 13.45 34.87
N ASN A 308 1.83 12.22 34.36
CA ASN A 308 2.94 11.51 33.76
C ASN A 308 3.35 12.19 32.44
N PRO A 309 4.67 12.34 32.15
CA PRO A 309 5.14 12.89 30.89
C PRO A 309 4.57 12.20 29.64
N GLU A 310 4.30 10.88 29.69
CA GLU A 310 3.71 10.15 28.57
C GLU A 310 2.26 10.57 28.31
N TRP A 311 1.47 10.78 29.35
CA TRP A 311 0.10 11.28 29.22
C TRP A 311 0.04 12.64 28.53
N ASN A 312 0.96 13.55 28.89
CA ASN A 312 1.00 14.90 28.30
C ASN A 312 1.20 14.85 26.78
N LYS A 313 1.94 13.85 26.26
CA LYS A 313 2.19 13.67 24.82
C LYS A 313 0.96 13.23 24.05
N ILE A 314 -0.03 12.62 24.70
CA ILE A 314 -1.23 12.06 24.06
C ILE A 314 -2.53 12.75 24.46
N SER A 315 -2.51 13.56 25.53
CA SER A 315 -3.70 14.23 26.11
C SER A 315 -4.43 15.17 25.13
N HIS A 316 -3.70 15.73 24.15
CA HIS A 316 -4.25 16.58 23.12
C HIS A 316 -4.87 15.80 21.95
N ILE A 317 -4.79 14.47 21.93
CA ILE A 317 -5.32 13.64 20.84
C ILE A 317 -6.77 13.28 21.18
N PRO A 318 -7.75 13.58 20.31
CA PRO A 318 -9.16 13.34 20.62
C PRO A 318 -9.51 11.88 20.91
N ARG A 319 -8.79 10.93 20.32
CA ARG A 319 -9.09 9.52 20.45
C ARG A 319 -7.81 8.69 20.52
N VAL A 320 -7.58 8.06 21.66
CA VAL A 320 -6.36 7.31 21.94
C VAL A 320 -6.72 5.91 22.40
N ARG A 321 -5.92 4.93 21.98
CA ARG A 321 -5.97 3.56 22.44
C ARG A 321 -4.54 3.07 22.57
N ILE A 322 -4.15 2.65 23.76
CA ILE A 322 -2.82 2.13 24.07
C ILE A 322 -3.03 0.84 24.86
N GLY A 323 -2.66 -0.30 24.27
CA GLY A 323 -2.91 -1.61 24.84
C GLY A 323 -4.40 -1.84 25.11
N ASN A 324 -4.74 -2.07 26.37
CA ASN A 324 -6.12 -2.23 26.85
C ASN A 324 -6.74 -0.93 27.42
N SER A 325 -6.04 0.18 27.30
CA SER A 325 -6.46 1.49 27.79
C SER A 325 -7.07 2.32 26.66
N TYR A 326 -8.25 2.90 26.91
CA TYR A 326 -9.05 3.60 25.89
C TYR A 326 -9.40 5.00 26.39
N PHE A 327 -9.05 6.02 25.60
CA PHE A 327 -9.31 7.41 25.95
C PHE A 327 -10.09 8.12 24.84
N ILE A 328 -11.10 8.90 25.25
CA ILE A 328 -11.86 9.79 24.38
C ILE A 328 -11.79 11.17 25.00
N LEU A 329 -11.26 12.14 24.25
CA LEU A 329 -11.12 13.54 24.66
C LEU A 329 -10.43 13.67 26.03
N GLY A 330 -9.38 12.87 26.26
CA GLY A 330 -8.64 12.82 27.51
C GLY A 330 -9.31 12.06 28.68
N LYS A 331 -10.53 11.51 28.50
CA LYS A 331 -11.21 10.71 29.53
C LYS A 331 -11.07 9.22 29.24
N GLU A 332 -10.58 8.44 30.21
CA GLU A 332 -10.53 6.97 30.13
C GLU A 332 -11.95 6.40 30.07
N CYS A 333 -12.16 5.35 29.27
CA CYS A 333 -13.47 4.73 29.08
C CYS A 333 -13.38 3.22 28.88
N SER A 334 -14.51 2.52 29.04
CA SER A 334 -14.56 1.09 28.74
C SER A 334 -14.39 0.81 27.24
N LYS A 335 -13.85 -0.35 26.89
CA LYS A 335 -13.77 -0.83 25.49
C LYS A 335 -15.13 -0.78 24.77
N LYS A 336 -16.21 -1.06 25.48
CA LYS A 336 -17.58 -1.03 24.94
C LYS A 336 -17.98 0.41 24.60
N THR A 337 -17.78 1.33 25.53
CA THR A 337 -18.02 2.77 25.34
C THR A 337 -17.19 3.30 24.17
N TYR A 338 -15.89 2.97 24.15
CA TYR A 338 -14.98 3.33 23.07
C TYR A 338 -15.49 2.88 21.70
N LYS A 339 -15.88 1.61 21.54
CA LYS A 339 -16.42 1.08 20.27
C LYS A 339 -17.77 1.69 19.88
N THR A 340 -18.60 2.04 20.85
CA THR A 340 -19.96 2.53 20.62
C THR A 340 -19.96 4.00 20.18
N LEU A 341 -19.12 4.82 20.80
CA LEU A 341 -18.95 6.23 20.46
C LEU A 341 -18.11 6.37 19.18
N ARG A 342 -18.79 6.39 18.02
CA ARG A 342 -18.17 6.64 16.71
C ARG A 342 -17.98 8.14 16.48
N TYR A 343 -16.93 8.51 15.72
CA TYR A 343 -16.55 9.89 15.36
C TYR A 343 -17.70 10.76 14.80
N LYS A 344 -18.76 10.13 14.27
CA LYS A 344 -19.88 10.81 13.61
C LYS A 344 -20.91 11.42 14.56
N ASP A 345 -20.82 11.16 15.86
CA ASP A 345 -21.83 11.60 16.82
C ASP A 345 -21.22 12.57 17.85
N TYR A 346 -20.79 13.74 17.36
CA TYR A 346 -20.13 14.78 18.16
C TYR A 346 -20.93 15.17 19.40
N ASN A 347 -22.26 15.27 19.26
CA ASN A 347 -23.15 15.60 20.38
C ASN A 347 -23.20 14.48 21.43
N ALA A 348 -23.15 13.22 21.01
CA ALA A 348 -23.09 12.08 21.92
C ALA A 348 -21.71 12.01 22.64
N LEU A 349 -20.62 12.33 21.94
CA LEU A 349 -19.28 12.43 22.52
C LEU A 349 -19.19 13.53 23.57
N VAL A 350 -19.65 14.75 23.24
CA VAL A 350 -19.66 15.89 24.18
C VAL A 350 -20.60 15.60 25.36
N SER A 351 -21.75 14.98 25.11
CA SER A 351 -22.67 14.58 26.19
C SER A 351 -22.04 13.56 27.13
N TRP A 352 -21.34 12.54 26.61
CA TRP A 352 -20.69 11.51 27.43
C TRP A 352 -19.49 12.04 28.23
N VAL A 353 -18.67 12.91 27.64
CA VAL A 353 -17.54 13.52 28.37
C VAL A 353 -18.05 14.33 29.57
N ASN A 354 -19.16 15.06 29.39
CA ASN A 354 -19.79 15.87 30.42
C ASN A 354 -20.66 15.06 31.42
N GLN A 355 -20.76 13.73 31.31
CA GLN A 355 -21.46 12.91 32.29
C GLN A 355 -20.58 12.69 33.54
N PRO A 356 -21.11 12.93 34.75
CA PRO A 356 -20.34 12.87 35.99
C PRO A 356 -19.93 11.45 36.42
N GLU A 357 -20.49 10.38 35.84
CA GLU A 357 -20.21 9.02 36.32
C GLU A 357 -20.17 8.00 35.18
N ASP A 358 -18.96 7.53 34.87
CA ASP A 358 -18.73 6.17 34.36
C ASP A 358 -17.33 5.73 34.85
N ASN A 359 -17.26 5.32 36.12
CA ASN A 359 -16.22 4.49 36.79
C ASN A 359 -14.74 4.56 36.33
N GLY A 360 -14.28 5.72 35.88
CA GLY A 360 -12.87 6.02 35.62
C GLY A 360 -12.52 7.34 36.28
N ASN A 361 -11.32 7.45 36.85
CA ASN A 361 -10.80 8.66 37.48
C ASN A 361 -10.59 9.77 36.43
N GLY A 362 -11.68 10.35 35.92
CA GLY A 362 -11.66 11.46 34.96
C GLY A 362 -11.82 12.79 35.69
N VAL A 363 -10.77 13.61 35.63
CA VAL A 363 -10.70 14.93 36.29
C VAL A 363 -11.50 15.96 35.48
N GLU A 364 -12.24 16.83 36.18
CA GLU A 364 -13.05 17.95 35.67
C GLU A 364 -12.31 19.03 34.83
N SER A 365 -11.00 18.91 34.59
CA SER A 365 -10.17 20.03 34.11
C SER A 365 -9.68 19.97 32.66
N VAL A 366 -9.96 18.91 31.88
CA VAL A 366 -9.54 18.84 30.46
C VAL A 366 -10.50 19.61 29.53
N LEU A 367 -11.74 19.87 29.95
CA LEU A 367 -12.76 20.57 29.15
C LEU A 367 -12.39 22.01 28.77
N HIS A 368 -11.54 22.68 29.56
CA HIS A 368 -11.19 24.08 29.34
C HIS A 368 -10.26 24.31 28.13
N TRP A 369 -9.58 23.26 27.66
CA TRP A 369 -8.60 23.35 26.56
C TRP A 369 -9.27 23.28 25.18
N TRP A 370 -10.53 22.83 25.12
CA TRP A 370 -11.20 22.44 23.86
C TRP A 370 -12.33 23.37 23.42
N GLN A 371 -12.42 24.58 23.99
CA GLN A 371 -13.42 25.60 23.63
C GLN A 371 -13.23 26.27 22.25
N LYS A 372 -12.41 25.75 21.33
CA LYS A 372 -12.31 26.25 19.95
C LYS A 372 -12.50 25.16 18.91
N PRO A 373 -13.70 25.03 18.30
CA PRO A 373 -13.88 24.14 17.16
C PRO A 373 -13.34 24.83 15.90
N ARG A 374 -12.30 24.28 15.29
CA ARG A 374 -12.00 24.54 13.88
C ARG A 374 -11.80 23.22 13.14
N CYS A 375 -12.75 22.99 12.24
CA CYS A 375 -12.64 22.18 11.03
C CYS A 375 -12.63 20.65 11.21
N LEU A 376 -13.80 20.08 11.53
CA LEU A 376 -14.18 18.73 11.12
C LEU A 376 -14.45 18.73 9.60
N GLY A 377 -13.37 18.68 8.81
CA GLY A 377 -13.42 18.41 7.37
C GLY A 377 -13.75 16.94 7.13
N ARG A 378 -14.59 16.69 6.12
CA ARG A 378 -15.10 15.37 5.72
C ARG A 378 -13.99 14.33 5.53
N ILE A 379 -14.02 13.27 6.33
CA ILE A 379 -13.34 12.01 6.03
C ILE A 379 -14.36 11.07 5.37
N THR A 380 -14.33 10.97 4.04
CA THR A 380 -15.04 9.94 3.27
C THR A 380 -14.12 8.75 3.02
N SER A 381 -14.71 7.57 3.23
CA SER A 381 -14.28 6.17 2.92
C SER A 381 -13.03 5.97 2.07
#